data_AF-A0A0Q9RJJ9-F1
#
_entry.id   AF-A0A0Q9RJJ9-F1
#
_cell.length_a   1.000
_cell.length_b   1.000
_cell.length_c   1.000
_cell.angle_alpha   90.00
_cell.angle_beta   90.00
_cell.angle_gamma   90.00
#
_symmetry.space_group_name_H-M   'P 1'
#
loop_
_entity.id
_entity.type
_entity.pdbx_description
1 polymer ?
#
loop_
_entity_poly.entity_id
_entity_poly.type
_entity_poly.pdbx_seq_one_letter_code
_entity_poly.pdbx_strand_id
1 'polypeptide(L)'
;MKVERVQRWVMSALLTTVGFIFAAGLCFLAGVAERPGAEPGLLVIAAVVGLVTLAGVLTINQHSMLSPWLLVGLVPAAVGAWLLLLR
;
A
#
# COMPACT_ATOMS: atom_id res chain seq x y z
N MET A 1 -19.71 13.09 18.97
CA MET A 1 -18.44 12.48 19.43
C MET A 1 -18.33 10.95 19.28
N LYS A 2 -19.40 10.19 18.97
CA LYS A 2 -19.29 8.77 18.54
C LYS A 2 -19.17 8.59 17.02
N VAL A 3 -19.97 9.35 16.27
CA VAL A 3 -20.03 9.27 14.79
C VAL A 3 -18.69 9.59 14.14
N GLU A 4 -18.01 10.65 14.59
CA GLU A 4 -16.71 11.07 14.03
C GLU A 4 -15.61 10.01 14.21
N ARG A 5 -15.62 9.30 15.35
CA ARG A 5 -14.73 8.17 15.60
C ARG A 5 -15.03 7.02 14.64
N VAL A 6 -16.29 6.64 14.50
CA VAL A 6 -16.71 5.58 13.57
C VAL A 6 -16.36 5.96 12.13
N GLN A 7 -16.58 7.21 11.73
CA GLN A 7 -16.25 7.71 10.40
C GLN A 7 -14.76 7.60 10.10
N ARG A 8 -13.87 7.99 11.04
CA ARG A 8 -12.42 7.82 10.87
C ARG A 8 -12.03 6.34 10.71
N TRP A 9 -12.64 5.44 11.48
CA TRP A 9 -12.42 3.99 11.33
C TRP A 9 -12.88 3.47 9.98
N VAL A 10 -14.08 3.86 9.53
CA VAL A 10 -14.62 3.45 8.22
C VAL A 10 -13.72 3.96 7.10
N MET A 11 -13.37 5.25 7.09
CA MET A 11 -12.50 5.83 6.06
C MET A 11 -11.12 5.18 6.05
N SER A 12 -10.54 4.90 7.23
CA SER A 12 -9.24 4.24 7.34
C SER A 12 -9.28 2.81 6.79
N ALA A 13 -10.31 2.04 7.16
CA ALA A 13 -10.49 0.67 6.66
C ALA A 13 -10.67 0.67 5.14
N LEU A 14 -11.54 1.54 4.63
CA LEU A 14 -11.86 1.62 3.20
C LEU A 14 -10.63 2.03 2.38
N LEU A 15 -9.88 3.04 2.83
CA LEU A 15 -8.64 3.47 2.18
C LEU A 15 -7.57 2.37 2.21
N THR A 16 -7.37 1.73 3.36
CA THR A 16 -6.38 0.65 3.52
C THR A 16 -6.71 -0.52 2.61
N THR A 17 -7.96 -0.99 2.63
CA THR A 17 -8.41 -2.13 1.82
C THR A 17 -8.24 -1.85 0.33
N VAL A 18 -8.72 -0.70 -0.17
CA VAL A 18 -8.62 -0.37 -1.59
C VAL A 18 -7.17 -0.20 -2.01
N GLY A 19 -6.38 0.57 -1.25
CA GLY A 19 -4.98 0.83 -1.57
C GLY A 19 -4.13 -0.43 -1.55
N PHE A 20 -4.32 -1.31 -0.57
CA PHE A 20 -3.54 -2.54 -0.46
C PHE A 20 -3.96 -3.60 -1.47
N ILE A 21 -5.25 -3.73 -1.79
CA ILE A 21 -5.69 -4.64 -2.87
C ILE A 21 -5.11 -4.17 -4.21
N PHE A 22 -5.11 -2.86 -4.48
CA PHE A 22 -4.53 -2.31 -5.69
C PHE A 22 -3.01 -2.57 -5.76
N ALA A 23 -2.28 -2.30 -4.67
CA ALA A 23 -0.85 -2.59 -4.58
C ALA A 23 -0.54 -4.09 -4.76
N ALA A 24 -1.34 -4.97 -4.15
CA ALA A 24 -1.20 -6.42 -4.33
C ALA A 24 -1.45 -6.85 -5.78
N GLY A 25 -2.45 -6.26 -6.45
CA GLY A 25 -2.71 -6.48 -7.88
C GLY A 25 -1.53 -6.07 -8.77
N LEU A 26 -0.86 -4.97 -8.45
CA LEU A 26 0.36 -4.54 -9.15
C LEU A 26 1.51 -5.53 -8.94
N CYS A 27 1.71 -6.03 -7.72
CA CYS A 27 2.70 -7.06 -7.44
C CYS A 27 2.41 -8.37 -8.19
N PHE A 28 1.14 -8.77 -8.28
CA PHE A 28 0.75 -9.94 -9.07
C PHE A 28 1.04 -9.73 -10.55
N LEU A 29 0.67 -8.56 -11.10
CA LEU A 29 0.93 -8.20 -12.49
C LEU A 29 2.43 -8.18 -12.79
N ALA A 30 3.26 -7.74 -11.84
CA ALA A 30 4.73 -7.76 -11.97
C ALA A 30 5.27 -9.16 -12.26
N GLY A 31 4.68 -10.21 -11.68
CA GLY A 31 5.11 -11.60 -11.89
C GLY A 31 4.56 -12.30 -13.13
N VAL A 32 3.65 -11.65 -13.87
CA VAL A 32 3.02 -12.19 -15.09
C VAL A 32 3.38 -11.35 -16.32
N ALA A 33 3.79 -10.09 -16.14
CA ALA A 33 4.14 -9.21 -17.25
C ALA A 33 5.41 -9.68 -17.97
N GLU A 34 5.30 -9.97 -19.27
CA GLU A 34 6.42 -10.44 -20.11
C GLU A 34 7.26 -9.30 -20.71
N ARG A 35 6.96 -8.04 -20.35
CA ARG A 35 7.65 -6.87 -20.88
C ARG A 35 8.93 -6.57 -20.08
N PRO A 36 10.09 -6.37 -20.72
CA PRO A 36 11.32 -6.02 -20.02
C PRO A 36 11.14 -4.72 -19.22
N GLY A 37 11.54 -4.76 -17.94
CA GLY A 37 11.42 -3.65 -16.99
C GLY A 37 10.02 -3.47 -16.36
N ALA A 38 9.02 -4.27 -16.74
CA ALA A 38 7.69 -4.19 -16.12
C ALA A 38 7.70 -4.60 -14.65
N GLU A 39 8.43 -5.65 -14.31
CA GLU A 39 8.53 -6.15 -12.93
C GLU A 39 9.03 -5.09 -11.93
N PRO A 40 10.24 -4.50 -12.10
CA PRO A 40 10.71 -3.47 -11.17
C PRO A 40 9.84 -2.20 -11.21
N GLY A 41 9.29 -1.84 -12.37
CA GLY A 41 8.39 -0.69 -12.50
C GLY A 41 7.10 -0.86 -11.69
N LEU A 42 6.46 -2.03 -11.81
CA LEU A 42 5.22 -2.35 -11.10
C LEU A 42 5.44 -2.48 -9.59
N LEU A 43 6.57 -3.04 -9.16
CA LEU A 43 6.94 -3.08 -7.73
C LEU A 43 7.17 -1.68 -7.15
N VAL A 44 7.81 -0.77 -7.88
CA VAL A 44 7.97 0.63 -7.46
C VAL A 44 6.62 1.32 -7.34
N ILE A 45 5.72 1.14 -8.31
CA ILE A 45 4.37 1.73 -8.25
C ILE A 45 3.60 1.15 -7.05
N ALA A 46 3.68 -0.17 -6.82
CA ALA A 46 3.06 -0.81 -5.65
C ALA A 46 3.57 -0.22 -4.33
N ALA A 47 4.88 0.04 -4.23
CA ALA A 47 5.49 0.68 -3.06
C ALA A 47 4.96 2.10 -2.84
N VAL A 48 4.90 2.92 -3.90
CA VAL A 48 4.39 4.29 -3.83
C VAL A 48 2.91 4.30 -3.43
N VAL A 49 2.09 3.44 -4.03
CA VAL A 49 0.66 3.31 -3.68
C VAL A 49 0.51 2.96 -2.21
N GLY A 50 1.25 1.98 -1.71
CA GLY A 50 1.16 1.56 -0.32
C GLY A 50 1.59 2.66 0.66
N LEU A 51 2.64 3.42 0.33
CA LEU A 51 3.06 4.60 1.11
C LEU A 51 1.99 5.70 1.14
N VAL A 52 1.42 6.05 -0.02
CA VAL A 52 0.36 7.07 -0.11
C VAL A 52 -0.89 6.64 0.65
N THR A 53 -1.23 5.35 0.57
CA THR A 53 -2.34 4.76 1.33
C THR A 53 -2.14 4.96 2.83
N LEU A 54 -0.97 4.59 3.36
CA LEU A 54 -0.66 4.77 4.79
C LEU A 54 -0.58 6.24 5.20
N ALA A 55 -0.01 7.11 4.36
CA ALA A 55 -0.01 8.54 4.60
C ALA A 55 -1.44 9.11 4.73
N GLY A 56 -2.36 8.66 3.87
CA GLY A 56 -3.77 9.03 3.98
C GLY A 56 -4.44 8.51 5.26
N VAL A 57 -4.17 7.27 5.66
CA VAL A 57 -4.67 6.71 6.93
C VAL A 57 -4.14 7.48 8.14
N LEU A 58 -2.86 7.84 8.16
CA LEU A 58 -2.27 8.64 9.23
C LEU A 58 -2.92 10.03 9.29
N THR A 59 -3.20 10.63 8.13
CA THR A 59 -3.89 11.93 8.02
C THR A 59 -5.32 11.85 8.57
N ILE A 60 -6.07 10.80 8.24
CA ILE A 60 -7.43 10.54 8.75
C ILE A 60 -7.43 10.41 10.28
N ASN A 61 -6.43 9.74 10.83
CA ASN A 61 -6.32 9.51 12.26
C ASN A 61 -5.61 10.66 13.00
N GLN A 62 -5.21 11.74 12.29
CA GLN A 62 -4.48 12.89 12.86
C GLN A 62 -3.14 12.50 13.53
N HIS A 63 -2.47 11.48 12.97
CA HIS A 63 -1.12 11.10 13.35
C HIS A 63 -0.09 11.80 12.44
N SER A 64 1.16 11.93 12.93
CA SER A 64 2.25 12.49 12.14
C SER A 64 2.54 11.63 10.91
N MET A 65 2.62 12.29 9.74
CA MET A 65 2.94 11.66 8.45
C MET A 65 4.37 11.11 8.40
N LEU A 66 5.27 11.64 9.25
CA LEU A 66 6.67 11.19 9.37
C LEU A 66 6.85 10.09 10.43
N SER A 67 5.79 9.39 10.80
CA SER A 67 5.89 8.29 11.77
C SER A 67 6.48 7.02 11.13
N PRO A 68 7.17 6.16 11.91
CA PRO A 68 7.65 4.86 11.44
C PRO A 68 6.57 3.97 10.82
N TRP A 69 5.29 4.22 11.15
CA TRP A 69 4.13 3.53 10.58
C TRP A 69 3.97 3.73 9.07
N LEU A 70 4.58 4.78 8.49
CA LEU A 70 4.60 4.95 7.05
C LEU A 70 5.29 3.77 6.35
N LEU A 71 6.29 3.16 6.99
CA LEU A 71 6.99 1.97 6.47
C LEU A 71 6.06 0.75 6.32
N VAL A 72 4.95 0.69 7.05
CA VAL A 72 3.95 -0.39 6.87
C VAL A 72 3.33 -0.31 5.47
N GLY A 73 3.30 0.88 4.86
CA GLY A 73 2.87 1.05 3.47
C GLY A 73 3.74 0.30 2.45
N LEU A 74 4.99 -0.02 2.79
CA LEU A 74 5.87 -0.80 1.91
C LEU A 74 5.62 -2.30 1.95
N VAL A 75 4.78 -2.80 2.87
CA VAL A 75 4.55 -4.24 3.07
C VAL A 75 4.12 -4.97 1.77
N PRO A 76 3.16 -4.49 0.96
CA PRO A 76 2.75 -5.19 -0.25
C PRO A 76 3.88 -5.32 -1.27
N ALA A 77 4.69 -4.27 -1.43
CA ALA A 77 5.81 -4.25 -2.36
C ALA A 77 6.98 -5.11 -1.85
N ALA A 78 7.27 -5.08 -0.55
CA ALA A 78 8.29 -5.92 0.06
C ALA A 78 7.95 -7.42 -0.07
N VAL A 79 6.68 -7.78 0.19
CA VAL A 79 6.19 -9.16 0.00
C VAL A 79 6.21 -9.57 -1.47
N GLY A 80 5.79 -8.68 -2.38
CA GLY A 80 5.84 -8.94 -3.83
C GLY A 80 7.27 -9.17 -4.32
N ALA A 81 8.20 -8.29 -3.95
CA ALA A 81 9.62 -8.42 -4.29
C ALA A 81 10.22 -9.71 -3.71
N TRP A 82 9.91 -10.05 -2.45
CA TRP A 82 10.36 -11.28 -1.82
C TRP A 82 9.90 -12.54 -2.58
N LEU A 83 8.61 -12.58 -2.96
CA LEU A 83 8.05 -13.70 -3.73
C LEU A 83 8.65 -13.83 -5.13
N LEU A 84 8.95 -12.70 -5.79
CA LEU A 84 9.55 -12.69 -7.12
C LEU A 84 11.02 -13.09 -7.09
N LEU A 85 11.78 -12.63 -6.10
CA LEU A 85 13.19 -12.98 -5.92
C LEU A 85 13.41 -14.46 -5.56
N LEU A 86 12.40 -15.14 -5.01
CA LEU A 86 12.44 -16.57 -4.68
C LEU A 86 12.13 -17.49 -5.86
N ARG A 87 11.68 -16.95 -7.00
CA ARG A 87 11.23 -17.71 -8.18
C ARG A 87 12.37 -18.01 -9.14
#